data_AF-A0A963J4V9-F1
#
_entry.id   AF-A0A963J4V9-F1
#
_cell.length_a   1.000
_cell.length_b   1.000
_cell.length_c   1.000
_cell.angle_alpha   90.00
_cell.angle_beta   90.00
_cell.angle_gamma   90.00
#
_symmetry.space_group_name_H-M   'P 1'
#
loop_
_entity.id
_entity.type
_entity.pdbx_description
1 polymer ?
#
loop_
_entity_poly.entity_id
_entity_poly.type
_entity_poly.pdbx_seq_one_letter_code
_entity_poly.pdbx_strand_id
1 'polypeptide(L)'
;MFERLSPVLSRAVVRAVVIAAVTLFVASALFTPQLNPVTRGSFLASVNVGPVWGELVQWRIAMIEARNELDGWPKDIQKYAPPIANPQLRVTSPRPNVLQADIAHHPELGKLAGTQVVVELKPGTHTWTCRPGNPPIPPGYLPINCLEGSSDDFEPAQPAPDADPFGWLRSLILWCGVIFAVGAVVWVVRHPMIGAGQLRPARLRRTPLARLPQIDRLLRWLRRLEATLLAADIRMVDWRRAVLCAQATGAEHAPALARALAEHVSARCQPSSDWALPGQVFEWQFPPDLPVSLDRCMVFVPTPGIDEATVLRQLRAAQTGSDVLLILSGHSVDTPWPLLRAHADDRANLHVMVDSASQTEWLIGGEA
;
A
#
# COMPACT_ATOMS: atom_id res chain seq x y z
N MET A 1 -11.01 18.69 -33.37
CA MET A 1 -11.75 17.83 -32.40
C MET A 1 -10.81 17.09 -31.43
N PHE A 2 -9.52 16.92 -31.74
CA PHE A 2 -8.54 16.25 -30.86
C PHE A 2 -7.87 17.15 -29.78
N GLU A 3 -8.08 18.47 -29.78
CA GLU A 3 -7.45 19.38 -28.80
C GLU A 3 -8.22 19.52 -27.47
N ARG A 4 -9.43 18.97 -27.35
CA ARG A 4 -10.28 19.13 -26.16
C ARG A 4 -10.11 18.04 -25.07
N LEU A 5 -9.16 17.11 -25.23
CA LEU A 5 -8.93 16.02 -24.27
C LEU A 5 -7.70 16.20 -23.37
N SER A 6 -7.01 17.35 -23.44
CA SER A 6 -5.78 17.58 -22.69
C SER A 6 -5.91 17.70 -21.15
N PRO A 7 -7.08 17.97 -20.52
CA PRO A 7 -7.14 17.97 -19.06
C PRO A 7 -7.53 16.61 -18.45
N VAL A 8 -7.90 15.60 -19.26
CA VAL A 8 -8.37 14.29 -18.75
C VAL A 8 -7.22 13.32 -18.47
N LEU A 9 -6.03 13.57 -19.04
CA LEU A 9 -4.81 12.79 -18.84
C LEU A 9 -3.96 13.33 -17.68
N SER A 10 -4.57 13.60 -16.52
CA SER A 10 -3.76 13.78 -15.31
C SER A 10 -3.09 12.44 -14.97
N ARG A 11 -1.83 12.47 -14.48
CA ARG A 11 -1.11 11.26 -14.06
C ARG A 11 -1.92 10.38 -13.10
N ALA A 12 -2.83 10.98 -12.32
CA ALA A 12 -3.74 10.28 -11.43
C ALA A 12 -4.80 9.45 -12.18
N VAL A 13 -5.40 9.99 -13.24
CA VAL A 13 -6.40 9.27 -14.05
C VAL A 13 -5.75 8.12 -14.82
N VAL A 14 -4.58 8.35 -15.42
CA VAL A 14 -3.81 7.27 -16.08
C VAL A 14 -3.48 6.16 -15.09
N ARG A 15 -3.02 6.52 -13.88
CA ARG A 15 -2.72 5.54 -12.83
C ARG A 15 -3.97 4.77 -12.40
N ALA A 16 -5.11 5.43 -12.25
CA ALA A 16 -6.36 4.77 -11.88
C ALA A 16 -6.84 3.80 -12.97
N VAL A 17 -6.76 4.20 -14.25
CA VAL A 17 -7.12 3.33 -15.40
C VAL A 17 -6.19 2.12 -15.49
N VAL A 18 -4.87 2.31 -15.30
CA VAL A 18 -3.92 1.20 -15.29
C VAL A 18 -4.20 0.24 -14.13
N ILE A 19 -4.46 0.76 -12.93
CA ILE A 19 -4.81 -0.08 -11.77
C ILE A 19 -6.10 -0.85 -12.07
N ALA A 20 -7.14 -0.20 -12.59
CA ALA A 20 -8.41 -0.84 -12.93
C ALA A 20 -8.25 -1.91 -14.03
N ALA A 21 -7.42 -1.67 -15.04
CA ALA A 21 -7.13 -2.64 -16.09
C ALA A 21 -6.38 -3.86 -15.55
N VAL A 22 -5.37 -3.64 -14.69
CA VAL A 22 -4.61 -4.72 -14.05
C VAL A 22 -5.50 -5.52 -13.10
N THR A 23 -6.32 -4.86 -12.27
CA THR A 23 -7.22 -5.57 -11.35
C THR A 23 -8.28 -6.35 -12.11
N LEU A 24 -8.86 -5.80 -13.18
CA LEU A 24 -9.81 -6.52 -14.03
C LEU A 24 -9.14 -7.71 -14.73
N PHE A 25 -7.90 -7.54 -15.20
CA PHE A 25 -7.14 -8.63 -15.80
C PHE A 25 -6.88 -9.78 -14.80
N VAL A 26 -6.42 -9.46 -13.59
CA VAL A 26 -6.19 -10.47 -12.54
C VAL A 26 -7.50 -11.12 -12.07
N ALA A 27 -8.55 -10.32 -11.87
CA ALA A 27 -9.86 -10.84 -11.48
C ALA A 27 -10.45 -11.77 -12.55
N SER A 28 -10.32 -11.41 -13.84
CA SER A 28 -10.78 -12.27 -14.94
C SER A 28 -10.00 -13.59 -15.04
N ALA A 29 -8.71 -13.61 -14.68
CA ALA A 29 -7.93 -14.84 -14.64
C ALA A 29 -8.44 -15.83 -13.55
N LEU A 30 -8.99 -15.31 -12.45
CA LEU A 30 -9.46 -16.09 -11.31
C LEU A 30 -10.93 -16.51 -11.44
N PHE A 31 -11.81 -15.57 -11.77
CA PHE A 31 -13.27 -15.79 -11.73
C PHE A 31 -13.86 -16.18 -13.07
N THR A 32 -13.27 -15.74 -14.19
CA THR A 32 -13.78 -16.00 -15.55
C THR A 32 -12.65 -16.42 -16.50
N PRO A 33 -11.91 -17.50 -16.18
CA PRO A 33 -10.68 -17.87 -16.88
C PRO A 33 -10.87 -18.16 -18.37
N GLN A 34 -12.09 -18.50 -18.80
CA GLN A 34 -12.49 -18.71 -20.20
C GLN A 34 -12.46 -17.43 -21.06
N LEU A 35 -12.59 -16.26 -20.44
CA LEU A 35 -12.59 -14.96 -21.13
C LEU A 35 -11.22 -14.28 -21.11
N ASN A 36 -10.33 -14.70 -20.21
CA ASN A 36 -9.01 -14.12 -20.10
C ASN A 36 -8.06 -14.72 -21.17
N PRO A 37 -7.37 -13.90 -21.97
CA PRO A 37 -6.55 -14.37 -23.09
C PRO A 37 -5.39 -15.28 -22.66
N VAL A 38 -4.90 -15.15 -21.43
CA VAL A 38 -3.77 -15.94 -20.92
C VAL A 38 -4.23 -17.29 -20.36
N THR A 39 -5.36 -17.34 -19.64
CA THR A 39 -5.83 -18.56 -18.98
C THR A 39 -6.78 -19.39 -19.85
N ARG A 40 -7.43 -18.78 -20.85
CA ARG A 40 -8.45 -19.43 -21.70
C ARG A 40 -7.96 -20.75 -22.30
N GLY A 41 -6.75 -20.77 -22.88
CA GLY A 41 -6.21 -21.98 -23.51
C GLY A 41 -6.00 -23.13 -22.53
N SER A 42 -5.53 -22.84 -21.31
CA SER A 42 -5.35 -23.85 -20.26
C SER A 42 -6.68 -24.35 -19.71
N PHE A 43 -7.66 -23.45 -19.53
CA PHE A 43 -9.00 -23.81 -19.06
C PHE A 43 -9.72 -24.71 -20.06
N LEU A 44 -9.74 -24.34 -21.35
CA LEU A 44 -10.32 -25.14 -22.42
C LEU A 44 -9.66 -26.52 -22.55
N ALA A 45 -8.34 -26.58 -22.38
CA ALA A 45 -7.63 -27.86 -22.31
C ALA A 45 -8.08 -28.71 -21.13
N SER A 46 -8.22 -28.15 -19.92
CA SER A 46 -8.66 -28.91 -18.73
C SER A 46 -10.08 -29.46 -18.84
N VAL A 47 -10.98 -28.76 -19.53
CA VAL A 47 -12.36 -29.21 -19.73
C VAL A 47 -12.43 -30.34 -20.77
N ASN A 48 -11.60 -30.27 -21.82
CA ASN A 48 -11.65 -31.22 -22.93
C ASN A 48 -10.67 -32.39 -22.82
N VAL A 49 -9.76 -32.39 -21.85
CA VAL A 49 -8.81 -33.49 -21.65
C VAL A 49 -9.52 -34.82 -21.40
N GLY A 50 -10.61 -34.82 -20.62
CA GLY A 50 -11.39 -36.03 -20.32
C GLY A 50 -12.00 -36.68 -21.57
N PRO A 51 -12.78 -35.94 -22.37
CA PRO A 51 -13.30 -36.43 -23.66
C PRO A 51 -12.22 -36.98 -24.60
N VAL A 52 -11.10 -36.27 -24.76
CA VAL A 52 -9.96 -36.70 -25.59
C VAL A 52 -9.42 -38.05 -25.12
N TRP A 53 -9.18 -38.23 -23.81
CA TRP A 53 -8.70 -39.51 -23.28
C TRP A 53 -9.76 -40.61 -23.35
N GLY A 54 -11.04 -40.28 -23.19
CA GLY A 54 -12.15 -41.21 -23.34
C GLY A 54 -12.21 -41.80 -24.76
N GLU A 55 -12.04 -40.96 -25.78
CA GLU A 55 -11.94 -41.40 -27.18
C GLU A 55 -10.72 -42.32 -27.40
N LEU A 56 -9.54 -41.96 -26.86
CA LEU A 56 -8.35 -42.81 -26.98
C LEU A 56 -8.54 -44.20 -26.33
N VAL A 57 -9.25 -44.26 -25.19
CA VAL A 57 -9.58 -45.54 -24.55
C VAL A 57 -10.49 -46.38 -25.43
N GLN A 58 -11.50 -45.79 -26.08
CA GLN A 58 -12.37 -46.50 -27.02
C GLN A 58 -11.58 -47.07 -28.20
N TRP A 59 -10.62 -46.30 -28.75
CA TRP A 59 -9.71 -46.79 -29.78
C TRP A 59 -8.86 -47.97 -29.31
N ARG A 60 -8.31 -47.92 -28.08
CA ARG A 60 -7.52 -49.03 -27.51
C ARG A 60 -8.35 -50.32 -27.39
N ILE A 61 -9.60 -50.21 -26.94
CA ILE A 61 -10.53 -51.34 -26.81
C ILE A 61 -10.83 -51.93 -28.19
N ALA A 62 -11.21 -51.09 -29.16
CA ALA A 62 -11.54 -51.52 -30.52
C ALA A 62 -10.36 -52.22 -31.21
N MET A 63 -9.12 -51.75 -30.97
CA MET A 63 -7.93 -52.40 -31.52
C MET A 63 -7.59 -53.74 -30.86
N ILE A 64 -7.88 -53.92 -29.57
CA ILE A 64 -7.73 -55.23 -28.90
C ILE A 64 -8.76 -56.20 -29.48
N GLU A 65 -10.02 -55.78 -29.62
CA GLU A 65 -11.08 -56.61 -30.21
C GLU A 65 -10.73 -57.03 -31.64
N ALA A 66 -10.35 -56.07 -32.49
CA ALA A 66 -9.93 -56.34 -33.87
C ALA A 66 -8.74 -57.31 -33.95
N ARG A 67 -7.77 -57.17 -33.04
CA ARG A 67 -6.61 -58.06 -32.96
C ARG A 67 -7.01 -59.48 -32.58
N ASN A 68 -7.93 -59.63 -31.64
CA ASN A 68 -8.43 -60.93 -31.18
C ASN A 68 -9.24 -61.64 -32.28
N GLU A 69 -9.98 -60.89 -33.10
CA GLU A 69 -10.73 -61.44 -34.24
C GLU A 69 -9.83 -61.89 -35.39
N LEU A 70 -8.75 -61.14 -35.67
CA LEU A 70 -7.86 -61.38 -36.81
C LEU A 70 -6.63 -62.25 -36.49
N ASP A 71 -6.42 -62.60 -35.23
CA ASP A 71 -5.19 -63.21 -34.70
C ASP A 71 -3.92 -62.44 -35.14
N GLY A 72 -4.01 -61.11 -35.14
CA GLY A 72 -2.98 -60.24 -35.70
C GLY A 72 -3.39 -58.77 -35.77
N TRP A 73 -2.43 -57.87 -35.95
CA TRP A 73 -2.72 -56.44 -36.06
C TRP A 73 -3.43 -56.12 -37.39
N PRO A 74 -4.56 -55.37 -37.37
CA PRO A 74 -5.28 -55.04 -38.59
C PRO A 74 -4.42 -54.21 -39.56
N LYS A 75 -4.49 -54.55 -40.86
CA LYS A 75 -3.80 -53.79 -41.93
C LYS A 75 -4.39 -52.40 -42.12
N ASP A 76 -5.70 -52.26 -41.90
CA ASP A 76 -6.42 -50.99 -41.90
C ASP A 76 -7.21 -50.87 -40.60
N ILE A 77 -6.72 -50.00 -39.71
CA ILE A 77 -7.35 -49.77 -38.41
C ILE A 77 -8.68 -49.02 -38.53
N GLN A 78 -8.90 -48.29 -39.63
CA GLN A 78 -10.09 -47.42 -39.77
C GLN A 78 -11.37 -48.24 -39.95
N LYS A 79 -11.25 -49.47 -40.48
CA LYS A 79 -12.38 -50.41 -40.55
C LYS A 79 -12.94 -50.79 -39.18
N TYR A 80 -12.11 -50.69 -38.14
CA TYR A 80 -12.43 -51.00 -36.75
C TYR A 80 -12.52 -49.74 -35.89
N ALA A 81 -12.73 -48.57 -36.51
CA ALA A 81 -12.88 -47.32 -35.78
C ALA A 81 -14.13 -47.37 -34.88
N PRO A 82 -14.03 -46.96 -33.60
CA PRO A 82 -15.21 -46.88 -32.72
C PRO A 82 -16.21 -45.83 -33.25
N PRO A 83 -17.53 -46.06 -33.09
CA PRO A 83 -18.55 -45.13 -33.54
C PRO A 83 -18.62 -43.90 -32.61
N ILE A 84 -17.90 -42.84 -32.97
CA ILE A 84 -17.82 -41.59 -32.21
C ILE A 84 -18.53 -40.48 -32.98
N ALA A 85 -19.52 -39.84 -32.36
CA ALA A 85 -20.33 -38.81 -33.02
C ALA A 85 -19.53 -37.56 -33.40
N ASN A 86 -18.61 -37.11 -32.53
CA ASN A 86 -17.76 -35.94 -32.74
C ASN A 86 -16.30 -36.29 -32.40
N PRO A 87 -15.54 -36.88 -33.33
CA PRO A 87 -14.16 -37.29 -33.06
C PRO A 87 -13.26 -36.07 -32.86
N GLN A 88 -12.56 -36.04 -31.74
CA GLN A 88 -11.52 -35.05 -31.42
C GLN A 88 -10.12 -35.60 -31.74
N LEU A 89 -10.00 -36.91 -31.95
CA LEU A 89 -8.76 -37.56 -32.34
C LEU A 89 -8.78 -38.03 -33.80
N ARG A 90 -7.65 -37.86 -34.47
CA ARG A 90 -7.31 -38.57 -35.69
C ARG A 90 -6.29 -39.65 -35.34
N VAL A 91 -6.73 -40.91 -35.36
CA VAL A 91 -5.89 -42.04 -34.99
C VAL A 91 -5.31 -42.71 -36.23
N THR A 92 -4.01 -42.97 -36.23
CA THR A 92 -3.28 -43.70 -37.28
C THR A 92 -2.40 -44.78 -36.65
N SER A 93 -2.04 -45.81 -37.42
CA SER A 93 -1.12 -46.85 -36.95
C SER A 93 0.14 -46.85 -37.83
N PRO A 94 1.24 -46.21 -37.38
CA PRO A 94 2.46 -46.11 -38.18
C PRO A 94 3.22 -47.44 -38.28
N ARG A 95 3.04 -48.33 -37.29
CA ARG A 95 3.60 -49.68 -37.25
C ARG A 95 2.69 -50.60 -36.44
N PRO A 96 2.76 -51.94 -36.60
CA PRO A 96 1.95 -52.86 -35.84
C PRO A 96 2.05 -52.63 -34.32
N ASN A 97 0.92 -52.75 -33.63
CA ASN A 97 0.77 -52.52 -32.18
C ASN A 97 0.98 -51.07 -31.72
N VAL A 98 1.10 -50.11 -32.62
CA VAL A 98 1.25 -48.69 -32.27
C VAL A 98 0.08 -47.88 -32.82
N LEU A 99 -0.51 -47.07 -31.95
CA LEU A 99 -1.48 -46.05 -32.31
C LEU A 99 -0.89 -44.67 -32.05
N GLN A 100 -0.96 -43.83 -33.06
CA GLN A 100 -0.65 -42.41 -32.99
C GLN A 100 -1.96 -41.65 -33.04
N ALA A 101 -2.29 -40.94 -31.97
CA ALA A 101 -3.48 -40.13 -31.85
C ALA A 101 -3.10 -38.65 -31.99
N ASP A 102 -3.51 -38.06 -33.10
CA ASP A 102 -3.34 -36.63 -33.38
C ASP A 102 -4.60 -35.89 -32.93
N ILE A 103 -4.47 -34.97 -31.98
CA ILE A 103 -5.60 -34.16 -31.49
C ILE A 103 -5.93 -33.10 -32.53
N ALA A 104 -7.21 -33.05 -32.93
CA ALA A 104 -7.69 -32.13 -33.95
C ALA A 104 -7.37 -30.66 -33.60
N HIS A 105 -7.19 -29.83 -34.62
CA HIS A 105 -6.81 -28.43 -34.43
C HIS A 105 -8.04 -27.52 -34.26
N HIS A 106 -8.86 -27.81 -33.24
CA HIS A 106 -10.07 -27.03 -32.93
C HIS A 106 -9.80 -26.01 -31.81
N PRO A 107 -10.30 -24.77 -31.93
CA PRO A 107 -10.07 -23.72 -30.92
C PRO A 107 -10.68 -24.05 -29.55
N GLU A 108 -11.68 -24.92 -29.52
CA GLU A 108 -12.35 -25.40 -28.32
C GLU A 108 -11.45 -26.28 -27.45
N LEU A 109 -10.43 -26.92 -28.04
CA LEU A 109 -9.47 -27.79 -27.36
C LEU A 109 -8.34 -27.00 -26.67
N GLY A 110 -8.28 -25.68 -26.88
CA GLY A 110 -7.32 -24.80 -26.23
C GLY A 110 -5.87 -25.26 -26.48
N LYS A 111 -5.12 -25.47 -25.39
CA LYS A 111 -3.73 -25.93 -25.46
C LYS A 111 -3.53 -27.38 -25.92
N LEU A 112 -4.59 -28.19 -26.02
CA LEU A 112 -4.51 -29.56 -26.56
C LEU A 112 -4.54 -29.59 -28.09
N ALA A 113 -5.02 -28.51 -28.73
CA ALA A 113 -5.25 -28.48 -30.16
C ALA A 113 -3.95 -28.73 -30.95
N GLY A 114 -3.95 -29.72 -31.84
CA GLY A 114 -2.80 -30.06 -32.67
C GLY A 114 -1.66 -30.80 -31.96
N THR A 115 -1.87 -31.25 -30.73
CA THR A 115 -0.88 -32.08 -29.99
C THR A 115 -1.07 -33.57 -30.28
N GLN A 116 -0.07 -34.38 -29.93
CA GLN A 116 -0.05 -35.80 -30.27
C GLN A 116 0.29 -36.68 -29.06
N VAL A 117 -0.30 -37.88 -29.04
CA VAL A 117 0.05 -38.97 -28.12
C VAL A 117 0.30 -40.24 -28.90
N VAL A 118 1.30 -41.00 -28.49
CA VAL A 118 1.57 -42.32 -29.06
C VAL A 118 1.37 -43.37 -27.98
N VAL A 119 0.55 -44.38 -28.27
CA VAL A 119 0.35 -45.54 -27.41
C VAL A 119 0.79 -46.81 -28.12
N GLU A 120 1.49 -47.68 -27.40
CA GLU A 120 2.04 -48.92 -27.92
C GLU A 120 1.59 -50.10 -27.06
N LEU A 121 0.91 -51.05 -27.69
CA LEU A 121 0.44 -52.28 -27.07
C LEU A 121 1.62 -53.24 -26.90
N LYS A 122 1.86 -53.69 -25.66
CA LYS A 122 2.90 -54.68 -25.38
C LYS A 122 2.50 -56.02 -26.04
N PRO A 123 3.40 -56.67 -26.82
CA PRO A 123 3.09 -57.95 -27.46
C PRO A 123 2.76 -59.04 -26.44
N GLY A 124 1.71 -59.83 -26.68
CA GLY A 124 1.32 -60.94 -25.81
C GLY A 124 0.56 -60.53 -24.55
N THR A 125 0.28 -59.24 -24.37
CA THR A 125 -0.52 -58.72 -23.24
C THR A 125 -1.63 -57.79 -23.76
N HIS A 126 -2.49 -57.32 -22.84
CA HIS A 126 -3.48 -56.27 -23.08
C HIS A 126 -3.03 -54.90 -22.53
N THR A 127 -1.75 -54.78 -22.14
CA THR A 127 -1.21 -53.57 -21.51
C THR A 127 -0.66 -52.60 -22.54
N TRP A 128 -0.90 -51.31 -22.33
CA TRP A 128 -0.44 -50.27 -23.24
C TRP A 128 0.62 -49.41 -22.56
N THR A 129 1.62 -49.01 -23.32
CA THR A 129 2.58 -47.99 -22.93
C THR A 129 2.19 -46.69 -23.61
N CYS A 130 2.41 -45.57 -22.95
CA CYS A 130 2.01 -44.26 -23.46
C CYS A 130 3.22 -43.31 -23.42
N ARG A 131 3.37 -42.51 -24.48
CA ARG A 131 4.43 -41.51 -24.59
C ARG A 131 3.90 -40.24 -25.27
N PRO A 132 4.44 -39.06 -24.92
CA PRO A 132 4.12 -37.84 -25.66
C PRO A 132 4.55 -37.99 -27.12
N GLY A 133 3.71 -37.49 -28.03
CA GLY A 133 4.04 -37.42 -29.46
C GLY A 133 4.77 -36.12 -29.81
N ASN A 134 4.86 -35.84 -31.11
CA ASN A 134 5.42 -34.61 -31.65
C ASN A 134 4.38 -33.91 -32.55
N PRO A 135 3.80 -32.77 -32.14
CA PRO A 135 4.13 -31.97 -30.96
C PRO A 135 3.54 -32.54 -29.64
N PRO A 136 4.24 -32.40 -28.51
CA PRO A 136 3.85 -33.04 -27.25
C PRO A 136 2.64 -32.36 -26.59
N ILE A 137 1.81 -33.14 -25.89
CA ILE A 137 0.81 -32.61 -24.97
C ILE A 137 1.51 -31.85 -23.83
N PRO A 138 1.01 -30.66 -23.41
CA PRO A 138 1.63 -29.92 -22.32
C PRO A 138 1.63 -30.71 -20.99
N PRO A 139 2.67 -30.55 -20.16
CA PRO A 139 2.77 -31.23 -18.88
C PRO A 139 1.58 -30.85 -17.97
N GLY A 140 1.01 -31.84 -17.29
CA GLY A 140 -0.18 -31.70 -16.44
C GLY A 140 -1.51 -32.14 -17.07
N TYR A 141 -1.55 -32.35 -18.40
CA TYR A 141 -2.71 -32.94 -19.09
C TYR A 141 -2.48 -34.39 -19.52
N LEU A 142 -1.25 -34.88 -19.40
CA LEU A 142 -0.88 -36.28 -19.59
C LEU A 142 -1.20 -37.07 -18.32
N PRO A 143 -1.84 -38.24 -18.41
CA PRO A 143 -1.88 -39.21 -17.33
C PRO A 143 -0.47 -39.53 -16.86
N ILE A 144 -0.35 -39.86 -15.57
CA ILE A 144 0.94 -40.16 -14.92
C ILE A 144 1.69 -41.29 -15.66
N ASN A 145 0.94 -42.24 -16.24
CA ASN A 145 1.47 -43.40 -16.99
C ASN A 145 1.98 -43.06 -18.41
N CYS A 146 1.87 -41.79 -18.84
CA CYS A 146 2.30 -41.32 -20.16
C CYS A 146 3.59 -40.49 -20.12
N LEU A 147 4.22 -40.34 -18.95
CA LEU A 147 5.48 -39.62 -18.78
C LEU A 147 6.66 -40.55 -19.07
N GLU A 148 7.70 -40.05 -19.74
CA GLU A 148 8.90 -40.84 -20.05
C GLU A 148 9.49 -41.45 -18.77
N GLY A 149 9.50 -42.79 -18.69
CA GLY A 149 10.01 -43.54 -17.54
C GLY A 149 8.99 -44.40 -16.78
N SER A 150 7.67 -44.26 -17.02
CA SER A 150 6.67 -45.16 -16.43
C SER A 150 6.37 -46.34 -17.35
N SER A 151 6.94 -47.51 -17.10
CA SER A 151 6.84 -48.67 -17.99
C SER A 151 5.59 -49.53 -17.80
N ASP A 152 4.72 -49.29 -16.81
CA ASP A 152 3.59 -50.18 -16.54
C ASP A 152 2.34 -49.48 -15.96
N ASP A 153 1.17 -49.92 -16.45
CA ASP A 153 -0.16 -49.49 -15.99
C ASP A 153 -0.46 -49.85 -14.51
N PHE A 154 0.42 -50.63 -13.85
CA PHE A 154 0.21 -51.19 -12.50
C PHE A 154 1.38 -50.97 -11.52
N GLU A 155 2.49 -50.37 -11.93
CA GLU A 155 3.55 -50.00 -10.97
C GLU A 155 3.28 -48.59 -10.41
N PRO A 156 3.40 -48.39 -9.09
CA PRO A 156 3.25 -47.07 -8.50
C PRO A 156 4.30 -46.15 -9.11
N ALA A 157 3.85 -45.15 -9.87
CA ALA A 157 4.71 -44.14 -10.45
C ALA A 157 5.60 -43.54 -9.36
N GLN A 158 6.92 -43.69 -9.51
CA GLN A 158 7.85 -42.97 -8.67
C GLN A 158 7.66 -41.48 -8.96
N PRO A 159 7.42 -40.63 -7.95
CA PRO A 159 7.21 -39.21 -8.17
C PRO A 159 8.44 -38.63 -8.86
N ALA A 160 8.22 -37.99 -10.01
CA ALA A 160 9.26 -37.22 -10.68
C ALA A 160 9.83 -36.18 -9.67
N PRO A 161 11.16 -36.06 -9.51
CA PRO A 161 11.77 -35.30 -8.41
C PRO A 161 11.38 -33.81 -8.31
N ASP A 162 10.81 -33.22 -9.37
CA ASP A 162 10.64 -31.76 -9.47
C ASP A 162 9.21 -31.30 -9.78
N ALA A 163 8.23 -32.20 -9.84
CA ALA A 163 6.84 -31.79 -10.08
C ALA A 163 6.15 -31.45 -8.76
N ASP A 164 6.53 -30.33 -8.13
CA ASP A 164 5.80 -29.78 -6.97
C ASP A 164 4.51 -29.10 -7.48
N PRO A 165 3.33 -29.77 -7.40
CA PRO A 165 2.10 -29.30 -8.05
C PRO A 165 1.61 -27.96 -7.48
N PHE A 166 2.15 -27.56 -6.32
CA PHE A 166 1.84 -26.28 -5.64
C PHE A 166 2.97 -25.26 -5.72
N GLY A 167 4.05 -25.51 -6.47
CA GLY A 167 5.19 -24.58 -6.60
C GLY A 167 4.78 -23.19 -7.10
N TRP A 168 3.81 -23.13 -8.02
CA TRP A 168 3.23 -21.86 -8.48
C TRP A 168 2.48 -21.11 -7.37
N LEU A 169 1.75 -21.82 -6.50
CA LEU A 169 1.01 -21.23 -5.39
C LEU A 169 1.98 -20.65 -4.32
N ARG A 170 3.08 -21.36 -4.05
CA ARG A 170 4.14 -20.89 -3.14
C ARG A 170 4.86 -19.66 -3.71
N SER A 171 5.12 -19.64 -5.02
CA SER A 171 5.65 -18.47 -5.72
C SER A 171 4.71 -17.26 -5.62
N LEU A 172 3.39 -17.48 -5.80
CA LEU A 172 2.38 -16.43 -5.64
C LEU A 172 2.36 -15.84 -4.22
N ILE A 173 2.41 -16.69 -3.19
CA ILE A 173 2.47 -16.25 -1.78
C ILE A 173 3.73 -15.43 -1.51
N LEU A 174 4.90 -15.85 -2.01
CA LEU A 174 6.15 -15.12 -1.88
C LEU A 174 6.07 -13.74 -2.55
N TRP A 175 5.55 -13.67 -3.78
CA TRP A 175 5.37 -12.40 -4.49
C TRP A 175 4.39 -11.46 -3.78
N CYS A 176 3.26 -11.99 -3.27
CA CYS A 176 2.34 -11.22 -2.44
C CYS A 176 3.03 -10.68 -1.19
N GLY A 177 3.79 -11.52 -0.47
CA GLY A 177 4.56 -11.10 0.71
C GLY A 177 5.56 -9.99 0.42
N VAL A 178 6.31 -10.10 -0.70
CA VAL A 178 7.25 -9.06 -1.15
C VAL A 178 6.52 -7.75 -1.48
N ILE A 179 5.40 -7.82 -2.20
CA ILE A 179 4.60 -6.63 -2.54
C ILE A 179 4.06 -5.94 -1.28
N PHE A 180 3.56 -6.69 -0.31
CA PHE A 180 3.11 -6.15 0.96
C PHE A 180 4.25 -5.56 1.78
N ALA A 181 5.42 -6.21 1.82
CA ALA A 181 6.59 -5.69 2.51
C ALA A 181 7.09 -4.38 1.87
N VAL A 182 7.20 -4.32 0.54
CA VAL A 182 7.56 -3.09 -0.18
C VAL A 182 6.48 -2.02 0.02
N GLY A 183 5.21 -2.39 -0.03
CA GLY A 183 4.09 -1.49 0.25
C GLY A 183 4.15 -0.90 1.66
N ALA A 184 4.45 -1.71 2.67
CA ALA A 184 4.62 -1.30 4.06
C ALA A 184 5.83 -0.38 4.23
N VAL A 185 6.98 -0.71 3.63
CA VAL A 185 8.18 0.15 3.65
C VAL A 185 7.89 1.50 2.99
N VAL A 186 7.26 1.49 1.80
CA VAL A 186 6.87 2.72 1.11
C VAL A 186 5.86 3.50 1.95
N TRP A 187 4.88 2.85 2.59
CA TRP A 187 3.90 3.50 3.44
C TRP A 187 4.54 4.15 4.67
N VAL A 188 5.50 3.49 5.32
CA VAL A 188 6.27 4.05 6.44
C VAL A 188 7.12 5.24 5.99
N VAL A 189 7.78 5.14 4.83
CA VAL A 189 8.62 6.22 4.28
C VAL A 189 7.77 7.41 3.77
N ARG A 190 6.59 7.14 3.20
CA ARG A 190 5.65 8.17 2.71
C ARG A 190 4.62 8.63 3.73
N HIS A 191 4.68 8.13 4.97
CA HIS A 191 3.69 8.49 5.98
C HIS A 191 3.61 10.02 6.08
N PRO A 192 2.42 10.63 5.97
CA PRO A 192 2.27 12.08 5.79
C PRO A 192 2.85 12.91 6.94
N MET A 193 3.02 12.32 8.12
CA MET A 193 3.71 12.94 9.26
C MET A 193 5.24 12.88 9.19
N ILE A 194 5.82 11.96 8.42
CA ILE A 194 7.27 11.77 8.27
C ILE A 194 7.77 12.52 7.02
N GLY A 195 7.03 12.48 5.91
CA GLY A 195 7.42 13.17 4.67
C GLY A 195 7.41 14.70 4.77
N ALA A 196 6.40 15.28 5.42
CA ALA A 196 6.31 16.75 5.52
C ALA A 196 7.31 17.36 6.53
N GLY A 197 7.72 16.60 7.55
CA GLY A 197 8.76 16.99 8.51
C GLY A 197 10.19 16.75 8.02
N GLN A 198 10.41 15.72 7.18
CA GLN A 198 11.74 15.43 6.62
C GLN A 198 12.09 16.27 5.38
N LEU A 199 11.11 16.69 4.58
CA LEU A 199 11.38 17.46 3.36
C LEU A 199 11.61 18.96 3.61
N ARG A 200 11.27 19.48 4.79
CA ARG A 200 11.50 20.88 5.20
C ARG A 200 11.74 20.97 6.72
N PRO A 201 12.96 20.68 7.21
CA PRO A 201 13.28 20.74 8.63
C PRO A 201 12.96 22.11 9.26
N ALA A 202 13.05 23.19 8.49
CA ALA A 202 12.63 24.54 8.89
C ALA A 202 11.14 24.65 9.32
N ARG A 203 10.26 23.73 8.88
CA ARG A 203 8.85 23.73 9.32
C ARG A 203 8.68 23.35 10.78
N LEU A 204 9.65 22.66 11.40
CA LEU A 204 9.63 22.35 12.83
C LEU A 204 9.58 23.62 13.70
N ARG A 205 10.13 24.74 13.22
CA ARG A 205 10.07 26.01 13.94
C ARG A 205 8.64 26.59 14.01
N ARG A 206 7.77 26.27 13.04
CA ARG A 206 6.38 26.76 12.97
C ARG A 206 5.32 25.69 13.23
N THR A 207 5.71 24.54 13.78
CA THR A 207 4.69 23.58 14.23
C THR A 207 3.99 24.12 15.47
N PRO A 208 2.67 23.91 15.62
CA PRO A 208 1.96 24.37 16.82
C PRO A 208 2.49 23.63 18.07
N LEU A 209 2.60 24.37 19.18
CA LEU A 209 3.25 23.96 20.43
C LEU A 209 2.73 22.61 20.94
N ALA A 210 1.41 22.40 20.90
CA ALA A 210 0.75 21.19 21.38
C ALA A 210 1.18 19.89 20.65
N ARG A 211 1.72 20.00 19.43
CA ARG A 211 2.16 18.83 18.63
C ARG A 211 3.61 18.43 18.90
N LEU A 212 4.42 19.28 19.54
CA LEU A 212 5.84 19.00 19.77
C LEU A 212 6.10 17.69 20.54
N PRO A 213 5.34 17.33 21.61
CA PRO A 213 5.61 16.09 22.34
C PRO A 213 5.38 14.83 21.50
N GLN A 214 4.41 14.86 20.59
CA GLN A 214 4.14 13.73 19.69
C GLN A 214 5.26 13.61 18.64
N ILE A 215 5.71 14.74 18.09
CA ILE A 215 6.82 14.78 17.13
C ILE A 215 8.12 14.31 17.79
N ASP A 216 8.42 14.74 19.02
CA ASP A 216 9.61 14.29 19.77
C ASP A 216 9.61 12.77 19.96
N ARG A 217 8.48 12.17 20.39
CA ARG A 217 8.35 10.71 20.52
C ARG A 217 8.59 9.99 19.21
N LEU A 218 8.00 10.46 18.11
CA LEU A 218 8.17 9.87 16.78
C LEU A 218 9.62 9.97 16.28
N LEU A 219 10.25 11.14 16.42
CA LEU A 219 11.64 11.34 15.98
C LEU A 219 12.64 10.54 16.81
N ARG A 220 12.39 10.36 18.13
CA ARG A 220 13.20 9.48 18.98
C ARG A 220 13.01 8.01 18.62
N TRP A 221 11.77 7.58 18.40
CA TRP A 221 11.48 6.21 18.00
C TRP A 221 12.19 5.85 16.68
N LEU A 222 12.23 6.80 15.74
CA LEU A 222 12.97 6.66 14.49
C LEU A 222 14.49 6.88 14.61
N ARG A 223 15.02 7.16 15.81
CA ARG A 223 16.43 7.52 16.08
C ARG A 223 16.99 8.62 15.17
N ARG A 224 16.15 9.60 14.80
CA ARG A 224 16.51 10.68 13.86
C ARG A 224 16.51 12.07 14.46
N LEU A 225 16.09 12.21 15.72
CA LEU A 225 15.89 13.50 16.39
C LEU A 225 17.05 14.48 16.17
N GLU A 226 18.27 14.11 16.55
CA GLU A 226 19.46 14.96 16.44
C GLU A 226 19.73 15.42 15.02
N ALA A 227 19.66 14.51 14.04
CA ALA A 227 19.87 14.85 12.64
C ALA A 227 18.83 15.84 12.11
N THR A 228 17.55 15.68 12.49
CA THR A 228 16.49 16.64 12.13
C THR A 228 16.64 17.99 12.80
N LEU A 229 17.07 18.03 14.06
CA LEU A 229 17.28 19.29 14.80
C LEU A 229 18.48 20.06 14.25
N LEU A 230 19.59 19.36 13.95
CA LEU A 230 20.76 19.95 13.28
C LEU A 230 20.38 20.52 11.91
N ALA A 231 19.59 19.79 11.11
CA ALA A 231 19.15 20.27 9.80
C ALA A 231 18.17 21.46 9.88
N ALA A 232 17.50 21.64 11.02
CA ALA A 232 16.61 22.77 11.29
C ALA A 232 17.32 23.93 11.99
N ASP A 233 18.62 23.79 12.28
CA ASP A 233 19.41 24.71 13.08
C ASP A 233 18.74 25.01 14.43
N ILE A 234 18.36 23.94 15.15
CA ILE A 234 17.69 24.00 16.45
C ILE A 234 18.62 23.38 17.49
N ARG A 235 18.92 24.13 18.56
CA ARG A 235 19.70 23.58 19.68
C ARG A 235 18.85 22.56 20.45
N MET A 236 19.47 21.45 20.84
CA MET A 236 18.81 20.38 21.58
C MET A 236 18.20 20.85 22.91
N VAL A 237 18.81 21.86 23.55
CA VAL A 237 18.34 22.44 24.82
C VAL A 237 17.01 23.18 24.62
N ASP A 238 16.93 24.03 23.59
CA ASP A 238 15.73 24.80 23.27
C ASP A 238 14.57 23.88 22.88
N TRP A 239 14.86 22.84 22.09
CA TRP A 239 13.88 21.81 21.76
C TRP A 239 13.31 21.12 23.00
N ARG A 240 14.18 20.67 23.92
CA ARG A 240 13.75 20.01 25.16
C ARG A 240 12.90 20.95 26.02
N ARG A 241 13.30 22.23 26.13
CA ARG A 241 12.54 23.25 26.87
C ARG A 241 11.16 23.44 26.26
N ALA A 242 11.06 23.61 24.95
CA ALA A 242 9.79 23.77 24.24
C ALA A 242 8.87 22.54 24.43
N VAL A 243 9.43 21.33 24.36
CA VAL A 243 8.68 20.09 24.60
C VAL A 243 8.20 19.99 26.05
N LEU A 244 9.01 20.39 27.04
CA LEU A 244 8.60 20.42 28.45
C LEU A 244 7.46 21.43 28.68
N CYS A 245 7.56 22.64 28.12
CA CYS A 245 6.48 23.64 28.16
C CYS A 245 5.19 23.11 27.53
N ALA A 246 5.29 22.41 26.39
CA ALA A 246 4.14 21.80 25.73
C ALA A 246 3.52 20.62 26.51
N GLN A 247 4.29 19.97 27.38
CA GLN A 247 3.83 18.88 28.24
C GLN A 247 3.20 19.36 29.54
N ALA A 248 3.45 20.60 29.96
CA ALA A 248 2.81 21.19 31.12
C ALA A 248 1.29 21.27 30.91
N THR A 249 0.51 20.75 31.84
CA THR A 249 -0.96 20.73 31.78
C THR A 249 -1.58 21.34 33.02
N GLY A 250 -2.81 21.85 32.89
CA GLY A 250 -3.55 22.42 34.03
C GLY A 250 -2.99 23.77 34.46
N ALA A 251 -3.02 24.03 35.77
CA ALA A 251 -2.68 25.34 36.34
C ALA A 251 -1.22 25.77 36.12
N GLU A 252 -0.31 24.81 35.93
CA GLU A 252 1.12 25.05 35.73
C GLU A 252 1.49 25.43 34.29
N HIS A 253 0.59 25.20 33.32
CA HIS A 253 0.87 25.46 31.91
C HIS A 253 1.14 26.95 31.62
N ALA A 254 0.21 27.82 32.06
CA ALA A 254 0.31 29.25 31.84
C ALA A 254 1.58 29.90 32.44
N PRO A 255 1.94 29.66 33.72
CA PRO A 255 3.17 30.23 34.28
C PRO A 255 4.43 29.65 33.64
N ALA A 256 4.44 28.36 33.29
CA ALA A 256 5.59 27.75 32.61
C ALA A 256 5.81 28.33 31.21
N LEU A 257 4.73 28.53 30.44
CA LEU A 257 4.80 29.12 29.11
C LEU A 257 5.22 30.59 29.15
N ALA A 258 4.60 31.39 30.01
CA ALA A 258 4.92 32.82 30.13
C ALA A 258 6.38 33.03 30.57
N ARG A 259 6.86 32.24 31.53
CA ARG A 259 8.25 32.33 31.98
C ARG A 259 9.26 31.88 30.93
N ALA A 260 8.98 30.78 30.23
CA ALA A 260 9.89 30.26 29.21
C ALA A 260 10.07 31.23 28.03
N LEU A 261 9.00 31.92 27.63
CA LEU A 261 9.08 32.96 26.60
C LEU A 261 9.78 34.22 27.12
N ALA A 262 9.49 34.65 28.36
CA ALA A 262 10.15 35.81 28.97
C ALA A 262 11.67 35.62 29.07
N GLU A 263 12.14 34.43 29.44
CA GLU A 263 13.57 34.10 29.50
C GLU A 263 14.28 34.30 28.16
N HIS A 264 13.61 34.03 27.03
CA HIS A 264 14.20 34.21 25.71
C HIS A 264 14.36 35.67 25.27
N VAL A 265 13.53 36.58 25.80
CA VAL A 265 13.69 38.03 25.60
C VAL A 265 14.37 38.72 26.78
N SER A 266 14.98 37.95 27.67
CA SER A 266 15.61 38.46 28.90
C SER A 266 14.68 39.31 29.78
N ALA A 267 13.36 39.08 29.68
CA ALA A 267 12.35 39.80 30.44
C ALA A 267 12.12 39.15 31.81
N ARG A 268 11.89 39.98 32.83
CA ARG A 268 11.43 39.49 34.14
C ARG A 268 9.93 39.25 34.09
N CYS A 269 9.50 38.02 34.36
CA CYS A 269 8.09 37.65 34.41
C CYS A 269 7.57 37.65 35.85
N GLN A 270 6.55 38.45 36.13
CA GLN A 270 5.86 38.49 37.42
C GLN A 270 4.36 38.22 37.23
N PRO A 271 3.70 37.44 38.09
CA PRO A 271 2.25 37.27 38.01
C PRO A 271 1.54 38.59 38.36
N SER A 272 0.54 38.95 37.57
CA SER A 272 -0.31 40.12 37.83
C SER A 272 -1.68 39.63 38.29
N SER A 273 -2.00 39.91 39.56
CA SER A 273 -3.35 39.74 40.09
C SER A 273 -4.27 40.86 39.58
N ASP A 274 -5.58 40.75 39.85
CA ASP A 274 -6.56 41.84 39.65
C ASP A 274 -7.11 42.01 38.23
N TRP A 275 -6.85 41.06 37.33
CA TRP A 275 -7.46 41.01 36.00
C TRP A 275 -8.74 40.18 35.99
N ALA A 276 -9.84 40.77 35.51
CA ALA A 276 -11.09 40.06 35.24
C ALA A 276 -11.07 39.34 33.87
N LEU A 277 -9.92 38.74 33.52
CA LEU A 277 -9.73 37.99 32.29
C LEU A 277 -9.80 36.48 32.55
N PRO A 278 -10.25 35.67 31.57
CA PRO A 278 -10.46 34.26 31.80
C PRO A 278 -9.19 33.47 31.49
N GLY A 279 -8.24 33.57 32.41
CA GLY A 279 -6.90 32.99 32.29
C GLY A 279 -5.93 33.63 33.29
N GLN A 280 -4.64 33.51 33.02
CA GLN A 280 -3.59 34.10 33.87
C GLN A 280 -2.92 35.26 33.14
N VAL A 281 -2.64 36.33 33.87
CA VAL A 281 -1.95 37.52 33.35
C VAL A 281 -0.60 37.68 34.05
N PHE A 282 0.42 38.02 33.29
CA PHE A 282 1.78 38.23 33.75
C PHE A 282 2.26 39.60 33.29
N GLU A 283 3.06 40.26 34.11
CA GLU A 283 3.81 41.46 33.72
C GLU A 283 5.22 41.02 33.30
N TRP A 284 5.62 41.46 32.11
CA TRP A 284 6.98 41.29 31.63
C TRP A 284 7.68 42.65 31.65
N GLN A 285 8.80 42.72 32.37
CA GLN A 285 9.66 43.90 32.42
C GLN A 285 10.92 43.62 31.61
N PHE A 286 11.16 44.44 30.59
CA PHE A 286 12.29 44.28 29.69
C PHE A 286 13.55 44.96 30.25
N PRO A 287 14.74 44.51 29.85
CA PRO A 287 15.97 45.24 30.17
C PRO A 287 15.97 46.61 29.48
N PRO A 288 16.58 47.64 30.10
CA PRO A 288 16.63 49.00 29.54
C PRO A 288 17.44 49.09 28.24
N ASP A 289 18.24 48.07 27.94
CA ASP A 289 19.13 48.00 26.78
C ASP A 289 18.41 47.46 25.53
N LEU A 290 17.10 47.15 25.62
CA LEU A 290 16.31 46.67 24.50
C LEU A 290 16.23 47.75 23.40
N PRO A 291 16.43 47.43 22.11
CA PRO A 291 16.37 48.41 21.01
C PRO A 291 14.96 48.99 20.72
N VAL A 292 13.99 48.71 21.58
CA VAL A 292 12.59 49.13 21.45
C VAL A 292 12.20 49.88 22.72
N SER A 293 11.48 51.00 22.58
CA SER A 293 10.95 51.80 23.70
C SER A 293 9.76 51.12 24.39
N LEU A 294 9.98 49.91 24.89
CA LEU A 294 8.98 49.11 25.60
C LEU A 294 9.58 48.64 26.92
N ASP A 295 9.30 49.36 28.00
CA ASP A 295 9.82 49.03 29.33
C ASP A 295 9.08 47.84 29.95
N ARG A 296 7.78 47.71 29.66
CA ARG A 296 6.92 46.64 30.15
C ARG A 296 5.82 46.25 29.17
N CYS A 297 5.36 45.01 29.26
CA CYS A 297 4.13 44.57 28.63
C CYS A 297 3.36 43.59 29.52
N MET A 298 2.05 43.52 29.32
CA MET A 298 1.20 42.52 29.94
C MET A 298 1.10 41.29 29.04
N VAL A 299 1.08 40.09 29.60
CA VAL A 299 0.99 38.83 28.87
C VAL A 299 -0.16 38.01 29.41
N PHE A 300 -1.16 37.77 28.58
CA PHE A 300 -2.36 37.02 28.92
C PHE A 300 -2.32 35.62 28.29
N VAL A 301 -2.48 34.59 29.13
CA VAL A 301 -2.64 33.20 28.72
C VAL A 301 -4.09 32.77 28.98
N PRO A 302 -4.92 32.59 27.94
CA PRO A 302 -6.30 32.16 28.11
C PRO A 302 -6.41 30.77 28.74
N THR A 303 -7.44 30.55 29.55
CA THR A 303 -7.78 29.23 30.07
C THR A 303 -8.09 28.27 28.92
N PRO A 304 -7.53 27.04 28.90
CA PRO A 304 -7.82 26.08 27.83
C PRO A 304 -9.30 25.73 27.77
N GLY A 305 -9.85 25.64 26.56
CA GLY A 305 -11.24 25.24 26.31
C GLY A 305 -12.29 26.34 26.48
N ILE A 306 -11.89 27.58 26.76
CA ILE A 306 -12.83 28.70 26.80
C ILE A 306 -13.27 29.10 25.38
N ASP A 307 -14.51 29.57 25.27
CA ASP A 307 -15.06 30.12 24.05
C ASP A 307 -14.42 31.47 23.66
N GLU A 308 -14.13 31.63 22.38
CA GLU A 308 -13.46 32.79 21.81
C GLU A 308 -14.26 34.09 22.04
N ALA A 309 -15.59 34.03 21.89
CA ALA A 309 -16.43 35.21 22.08
C ALA A 309 -16.43 35.69 23.54
N THR A 310 -16.24 34.78 24.50
CA THR A 310 -16.11 35.11 25.92
C THR A 310 -14.80 35.82 26.20
N VAL A 311 -13.69 35.32 25.64
CA VAL A 311 -12.37 35.97 25.74
C VAL A 311 -12.42 37.39 25.18
N LEU A 312 -12.98 37.56 23.98
CA LEU A 312 -13.11 38.88 23.34
C LEU A 312 -13.97 39.85 24.13
N ARG A 313 -15.10 39.38 24.67
CA ARG A 313 -15.99 40.23 25.48
C ARG A 313 -15.25 40.77 26.71
N GLN A 314 -14.48 39.92 27.39
CA GLN A 314 -13.72 40.32 28.56
C GLN A 314 -12.50 41.18 28.20
N LEU A 315 -11.81 40.91 27.09
CA LEU A 315 -10.72 41.76 26.59
C LEU A 315 -11.19 43.17 26.24
N ARG A 316 -12.39 43.33 25.66
CA ARG A 316 -12.97 44.66 25.38
C ARG A 316 -13.40 45.42 26.64
N ALA A 317 -13.71 44.68 27.71
CA ALA A 317 -14.07 45.26 29.00
C ALA A 317 -12.85 45.58 29.88
N ALA A 318 -11.71 44.91 29.63
CA ALA A 318 -10.48 45.12 30.35
C ALA A 318 -9.85 46.47 29.99
N GLN A 319 -9.53 47.28 30.99
CA GLN A 319 -8.80 48.53 30.81
C GLN A 319 -7.29 48.23 30.85
N THR A 320 -6.67 48.08 29.69
CA THR A 320 -5.22 47.84 29.55
C THR A 320 -4.38 49.12 29.66
N GLY A 321 -5.03 50.30 29.72
CA GLY A 321 -4.35 51.58 29.84
C GLY A 321 -3.48 51.86 28.61
N SER A 322 -2.20 52.14 28.83
CA SER A 322 -1.20 52.35 27.76
C SER A 322 -0.27 51.15 27.56
N ASP A 323 -0.48 50.08 28.32
CA ASP A 323 0.37 48.89 28.26
C ASP A 323 -0.07 47.96 27.12
N VAL A 324 0.91 47.40 26.42
CA VAL A 324 0.67 46.40 25.37
C VAL A 324 0.32 45.05 26.02
N LEU A 325 -0.76 44.41 25.57
CA LEU A 325 -1.20 43.10 26.01
C LEU A 325 -0.88 42.03 24.96
N LEU A 326 0.08 41.15 25.25
CA LEU A 326 0.40 39.98 24.44
C LEU A 326 -0.53 38.82 24.80
N ILE A 327 -1.25 38.28 23.83
CA ILE A 327 -2.20 37.18 24.03
C ILE A 327 -1.58 35.90 23.49
N LEU A 328 -1.18 35.00 24.41
CA LEU A 328 -0.60 33.70 24.08
C LEU A 328 -1.73 32.71 23.77
N SER A 329 -2.25 32.76 22.55
CA SER A 329 -3.41 31.98 22.13
C SER A 329 -3.04 30.58 21.62
N GLY A 330 -3.94 29.62 21.81
CA GLY A 330 -3.86 28.32 21.13
C GLY A 330 -4.21 28.37 19.63
N HIS A 331 -4.21 29.57 19.02
CA HIS A 331 -4.58 29.74 17.62
C HIS A 331 -3.65 28.91 16.71
N SER A 332 -4.25 28.06 15.88
CA SER A 332 -3.55 27.28 14.88
C SER A 332 -4.48 26.97 13.70
N VAL A 333 -3.95 26.34 12.65
CA VAL A 333 -4.76 25.85 11.51
C VAL A 333 -5.86 24.89 11.98
N ASP A 334 -5.60 24.10 13.03
CA ASP A 334 -6.54 23.11 13.57
C ASP A 334 -7.51 23.70 14.60
N THR A 335 -7.15 24.86 15.18
CA THR A 335 -7.90 25.56 16.22
C THR A 335 -7.98 27.07 15.89
N PRO A 336 -8.76 27.45 14.87
CA PRO A 336 -8.84 28.83 14.42
C PRO A 336 -9.59 29.72 15.43
N TRP A 337 -9.07 30.92 15.67
CA TRP A 337 -9.63 31.98 16.52
C TRP A 337 -9.73 33.26 15.66
N PRO A 338 -10.65 33.28 14.68
CA PRO A 338 -10.73 34.34 13.67
C PRO A 338 -11.15 35.70 14.23
N LEU A 339 -12.00 35.73 15.26
CA LEU A 339 -12.50 36.98 15.85
C LEU A 339 -11.41 37.63 16.70
N LEU A 340 -10.64 36.84 17.46
CA LEU A 340 -9.51 37.33 18.25
C LEU A 340 -8.42 37.87 17.34
N ARG A 341 -8.15 37.17 16.24
CA ARG A 341 -7.22 37.66 15.22
C ARG A 341 -7.65 38.99 14.63
N ALA A 342 -8.91 39.12 14.22
CA ALA A 342 -9.44 40.38 13.69
C ALA A 342 -9.38 41.53 14.72
N HIS A 343 -9.57 41.23 16.01
CA HIS A 343 -9.43 42.21 17.09
C HIS A 343 -7.96 42.65 17.28
N ALA A 344 -7.01 41.72 17.22
CA ALA A 344 -5.58 42.01 17.39
C ALA A 344 -4.94 42.67 16.15
N ASP A 345 -5.51 42.47 14.96
CA ASP A 345 -5.06 43.11 13.72
C ASP A 345 -5.48 44.60 13.64
N ASP A 346 -6.45 45.03 14.45
CA ASP A 346 -6.86 46.43 14.56
C ASP A 346 -5.85 47.23 15.39
N ARG A 347 -5.17 48.18 14.73
CA ARG A 347 -4.13 49.03 15.32
C ARG A 347 -4.63 49.96 16.43
N ALA A 348 -5.94 50.16 16.56
CA ALA A 348 -6.51 50.90 17.68
C ALA A 348 -6.38 50.13 19.01
N ASN A 349 -6.23 48.80 18.94
CA ASN A 349 -6.07 47.95 20.12
C ASN A 349 -4.59 47.73 20.41
N LEU A 350 -4.18 47.92 21.67
CA LEU A 350 -2.83 47.55 22.14
C LEU A 350 -2.72 46.04 22.44
N HIS A 351 -3.50 45.21 21.75
CA HIS A 351 -3.58 43.77 21.98
C HIS A 351 -2.93 43.03 20.81
N VAL A 352 -1.87 42.26 21.08
CA VAL A 352 -1.13 41.52 20.05
C VAL A 352 -1.31 40.02 20.28
N MET A 353 -1.83 39.31 19.29
CA MET A 353 -2.00 37.87 19.38
C MET A 353 -0.74 37.14 18.91
N VAL A 354 -0.19 36.28 19.78
CA VAL A 354 0.89 35.35 19.43
C VAL A 354 0.26 33.98 19.20
N ASP A 355 0.28 33.50 17.96
CA ASP A 355 -0.27 32.19 17.61
C ASP A 355 0.63 31.04 18.09
N SER A 356 0.09 29.82 18.11
CA SER A 356 0.80 28.66 18.65
C SER A 356 2.07 28.29 17.85
N ALA A 357 2.10 28.65 16.56
CA ALA A 357 3.27 28.47 15.71
C ALA A 357 4.38 29.48 16.05
N SER A 358 4.03 30.76 16.26
CA SER A 358 4.98 31.81 16.64
C SER A 358 5.51 31.61 18.07
N GLN A 359 4.69 31.11 18.99
CA GLN A 359 5.16 30.69 20.32
C GLN A 359 6.24 29.61 20.22
N THR A 360 6.05 28.64 19.32
CA THR A 360 7.04 27.59 19.06
C THR A 360 8.29 28.15 18.42
N GLU A 361 8.13 29.04 17.43
CA GLU A 361 9.24 29.72 16.77
C GLU A 361 10.05 30.53 17.77
N TRP A 362 9.42 31.18 18.74
CA TRP A 362 10.09 31.93 19.80
C TRP A 362 10.79 31.02 20.81
N LEU A 363 10.17 29.91 21.21
CA LEU A 363 10.78 28.95 22.14
C LEU A 363 12.00 28.22 21.57
N ILE A 364 12.08 28.11 20.24
CA ILE A 364 13.05 27.27 19.54
C ILE A 364 14.03 28.08 18.69
N GLY A 365 13.63 29.28 18.25
CA GLY A 365 14.40 30.17 17.39
C GLY A 365 15.49 30.91 18.16
N GLY A 366 16.70 30.85 17.62
CA GLY A 366 17.84 31.60 18.12
C GLY A 366 18.07 32.84 17.26
N GLU A 367 17.82 34.01 17.85
CA GLU A 367 18.80 35.06 18.09
C GLU A 367 18.20 35.96 19.19
N ALA A 368 18.92 36.10 20.29
CA ALA A 368 18.70 37.16 21.28
C ALA A 368 19.71 38.27 21.00
#